data_AF-A0A3S0VJB7-F1
#
_entry.id   AF-A0A3S0VJB7-F1
#
_cell.length_a   1.000
_cell.length_b   1.000
_cell.length_c   1.000
_cell.angle_alpha   90.00
_cell.angle_beta   90.00
_cell.angle_gamma   90.00
#
_symmetry.space_group_name_H-M   'P 1'
#
loop_
_entity.id
_entity.type
_entity.pdbx_description
1 polymer ?
#
loop_
_entity_poly.entity_id
_entity_poly.type
_entity_poly.pdbx_seq_one_letter_code
_entity_poly.pdbx_strand_id
1 'polypeptide(L)'
;MTGSDFKRNNAENYSVRIDCNLPLADKSALIEDLAQICKEENINVFYYHDADFNNHCNLMLFFTNGRQEKDSIQKVHINSFGSKVRHLTEKYPLLHFGHLEGFKYYPVHNTHVRLMVDEDYILNEKQTPF
;
A
#
# COMPACT_ATOMS: atom_id res chain seq x y z
N MET A 1 -5.50 10.89 -6.61
CA MET A 1 -4.06 10.92 -6.90
C MET A 1 -3.39 11.66 -5.77
N THR A 2 -2.68 10.95 -4.90
CA THR A 2 -1.85 11.56 -3.87
C THR A 2 -0.46 11.72 -4.45
N GLY A 3 -0.08 12.95 -4.79
CA GLY A 3 1.32 13.27 -5.04
C GLY A 3 2.05 13.26 -3.71
N SER A 4 3.19 12.57 -3.62
CA SER A 4 3.99 12.61 -2.40
C SER A 4 4.69 13.97 -2.29
N ASP A 5 4.75 14.56 -1.09
CA ASP A 5 5.53 15.78 -0.83
C ASP A 5 7.06 15.56 -0.95
N PHE A 6 7.51 14.33 -1.18
CA PHE A 6 8.91 13.92 -1.16
C PHE A 6 9.64 14.29 -2.46
N LYS A 7 10.06 15.56 -2.53
CA LYS A 7 10.85 16.16 -3.62
C LYS A 7 12.36 16.05 -3.41
N ARG A 8 12.92 14.90 -2.98
CA ARG A 8 14.36 14.70 -3.17
C ARG A 8 14.60 14.57 -4.67
N ASN A 9 15.28 15.55 -5.26
CA ASN A 9 15.61 15.63 -6.68
C ASN A 9 14.41 15.74 -7.67
N ASN A 10 13.26 16.29 -7.25
CA ASN A 10 12.07 16.48 -8.11
C ASN A 10 11.54 15.18 -8.79
N ALA A 11 11.66 14.02 -8.13
CA ALA A 11 11.09 12.79 -8.64
C ALA A 11 9.55 12.84 -8.67
N GLU A 12 8.95 12.48 -9.82
CA GLU A 12 7.50 12.30 -9.94
C GLU A 12 7.12 10.88 -9.53
N ASN A 13 6.35 10.75 -8.44
CA ASN A 13 5.89 9.46 -7.93
C ASN A 13 4.37 9.37 -8.10
N TYR A 14 3.88 8.31 -8.74
CA TYR A 14 2.47 7.97 -8.76
C TYR A 14 2.18 6.98 -7.64
N SER A 15 1.24 7.31 -6.76
CA SER A 15 0.81 6.44 -5.67
C SER A 15 -0.68 6.14 -5.74
N VAL A 16 -1.02 4.88 -5.46
CA VAL A 16 -2.37 4.42 -5.23
C VAL A 16 -2.47 4.05 -3.75
N ARG A 17 -3.43 4.67 -3.07
CA ARG A 17 -3.83 4.30 -1.72
C ARG A 17 -5.15 3.55 -1.77
N ILE A 18 -5.21 2.41 -1.09
CA ILE A 18 -6.43 1.64 -0.89
C ILE A 18 -6.65 1.46 0.61
N ASP A 19 -7.79 1.93 1.07
CA ASP A 19 -8.23 1.72 2.44
C ASP A 19 -9.20 0.53 2.46
N CYS A 20 -8.95 -0.42 3.34
CA CYS A 20 -9.83 -1.57 3.50
C CYS A 20 -9.81 -2.11 4.93
N ASN A 21 -10.72 -3.02 5.20
CA ASN A 21 -10.77 -3.78 6.43
C ASN A 21 -11.14 -5.23 6.13
N LEU A 22 -10.70 -6.14 6.99
CA LEU A 22 -10.96 -7.56 6.88
C LEU A 22 -10.73 -8.26 8.24
N PRO A 23 -11.19 -9.51 8.40
CA PRO A 23 -10.84 -10.32 9.56
C PRO A 23 -9.32 -10.46 9.71
N LEU A 24 -8.84 -10.41 10.95
CA LEU A 24 -7.41 -10.48 11.25
C LEU A 24 -6.77 -11.80 10.76
N ALA A 25 -7.55 -12.88 10.73
CA ALA A 25 -7.12 -14.19 10.23
C ALA A 25 -6.71 -14.17 8.74
N ASP A 26 -7.32 -13.29 7.94
CA ASP A 26 -7.10 -13.21 6.49
C ASP A 26 -5.99 -12.22 6.11
N LYS A 27 -5.59 -11.34 7.05
CA LYS A 27 -4.63 -10.25 6.83
C LYS A 27 -3.33 -10.73 6.19
N SER A 28 -2.67 -11.75 6.77
CA SER A 28 -1.38 -12.21 6.25
C SER A 28 -1.51 -12.76 4.83
N ALA A 29 -2.56 -13.51 4.53
CA ALA A 29 -2.78 -14.09 3.20
C ALA A 29 -3.08 -12.99 2.17
N LEU A 30 -3.92 -12.01 2.52
CA LEU A 30 -4.21 -10.87 1.65
C LEU A 30 -2.92 -10.10 1.29
N ILE A 31 -2.07 -9.86 2.27
CA ILE A 31 -0.83 -9.10 2.07
C ILE A 31 0.15 -9.85 1.16
N GLU A 32 0.26 -11.18 1.29
CA GLU A 32 1.09 -11.99 0.38
C GLU A 32 0.54 -12.00 -1.05
N ASP A 33 -0.78 -12.13 -1.23
CA ASP A 33 -1.41 -12.04 -2.55
C ASP A 33 -1.17 -10.67 -3.20
N LEU A 34 -1.30 -9.58 -2.44
CA LEU A 34 -1.04 -8.23 -2.92
C LEU A 34 0.42 -8.04 -3.31
N ALA A 35 1.36 -8.58 -2.52
CA ALA A 35 2.79 -8.55 -2.86
C ALA A 35 3.08 -9.32 -4.15
N GLN A 36 2.41 -10.45 -4.37
CA GLN A 36 2.51 -11.22 -5.59
C GLN A 36 1.94 -10.46 -6.81
N ILE A 37 0.76 -9.83 -6.67
CA ILE A 37 0.18 -8.97 -7.71
C ILE A 37 1.14 -7.83 -8.06
N CYS A 38 1.79 -7.20 -7.06
CA CYS A 38 2.75 -6.13 -7.32
C CYS A 38 3.93 -6.61 -8.18
N LYS A 39 4.47 -7.81 -7.92
CA LYS A 39 5.55 -8.39 -8.74
C LYS A 39 5.09 -8.63 -10.17
N GLU A 40 3.88 -9.15 -10.36
CA GLU A 40 3.31 -9.43 -11.68
C GLU A 40 3.00 -8.17 -12.48
N GLU A 41 2.55 -7.12 -11.81
CA GLU A 41 2.15 -5.85 -12.42
C GLU A 41 3.32 -4.86 -12.52
N ASN A 42 4.54 -5.31 -12.19
CA ASN A 42 5.74 -4.48 -12.17
C ASN A 42 5.50 -3.21 -11.33
N ILE A 43 5.14 -3.39 -10.06
CA ILE A 43 5.03 -2.35 -9.04
C ILE A 43 6.20 -2.55 -8.07
N ASN A 44 7.05 -1.54 -7.96
CA ASN A 44 8.28 -1.64 -7.19
C ASN A 44 8.10 -1.46 -5.69
N VAL A 45 7.04 -0.77 -5.27
CA VAL A 45 6.85 -0.39 -3.88
C VAL A 45 5.45 -0.79 -3.43
N PHE A 46 5.42 -1.57 -2.34
CA PHE A 46 4.23 -1.92 -1.59
C PHE A 46 4.53 -1.90 -0.09
N TYR A 47 3.86 -1.00 0.62
CA TYR A 47 3.86 -0.96 2.08
C TYR A 47 2.45 -0.69 2.58
N TYR A 48 2.22 -0.91 3.87
CA TYR A 48 0.93 -0.64 4.47
C TYR A 48 1.04 -0.15 5.91
N HIS A 49 -0.01 0.53 6.38
CA HIS A 49 -0.28 0.69 7.79
C HIS A 49 -1.43 -0.19 8.23
N ASP A 50 -1.38 -0.63 9.47
CA ASP A 50 -2.45 -1.40 10.10
C ASP A 50 -2.92 -0.82 11.43
N ALA A 51 -4.15 -1.16 11.77
CA ALA A 51 -4.69 -1.03 13.10
C ALA A 51 -5.55 -2.27 13.37
N ASP A 52 -5.07 -3.15 14.26
CA ASP A 52 -5.75 -4.38 14.62
C ASP A 52 -6.67 -4.15 15.83
N PHE A 53 -7.88 -4.69 15.78
CA PHE A 53 -8.85 -4.56 16.87
C PHE A 53 -9.82 -5.75 16.88
N ASN A 54 -10.03 -6.32 18.06
CA ASN A 54 -10.82 -7.55 18.23
C ASN A 54 -10.32 -8.66 17.28
N ASN A 55 -11.17 -9.09 16.35
CA ASN A 55 -10.88 -10.07 15.30
C ASN A 55 -10.83 -9.45 13.89
N HIS A 56 -10.68 -8.13 13.78
CA HIS A 56 -10.59 -7.37 12.53
C HIS A 56 -9.32 -6.50 12.49
N CYS A 57 -9.01 -6.01 11.28
CA CYS A 57 -7.99 -5.00 11.09
C CYS A 57 -8.44 -3.97 10.05
N ASN A 58 -8.02 -2.73 10.23
CA ASN A 58 -8.05 -1.69 9.21
C ASN A 58 -6.67 -1.63 8.57
N LEU A 59 -6.63 -1.56 7.23
CA LEU A 59 -5.42 -1.44 6.44
C LEU A 59 -5.45 -0.16 5.61
N MET A 60 -4.30 0.49 5.54
CA MET A 60 -4.01 1.58 4.61
C MET A 60 -2.88 1.11 3.71
N LEU A 61 -3.22 0.68 2.50
CA LEU A 61 -2.30 0.06 1.55
C LEU A 61 -1.75 1.11 0.60
N PHE A 62 -0.44 1.11 0.36
CA PHE A 62 0.24 2.03 -0.54
C PHE A 62 1.00 1.28 -1.62
N PHE A 63 0.68 1.60 -2.87
CA PHE A 63 1.34 1.07 -4.05
C PHE A 63 1.95 2.23 -4.83
N THR A 64 3.24 2.16 -5.15
CA THR A 64 3.88 3.19 -5.96
C THR A 64 4.91 2.60 -6.91
N ASN A 65 5.16 3.35 -7.98
CA ASN A 65 6.20 3.04 -8.95
C ASN A 65 7.63 3.35 -8.45
N GLY A 66 7.76 3.84 -7.21
CA GLY A 66 9.02 4.29 -6.66
C GLY A 66 9.54 5.50 -7.42
N ARG A 67 10.85 5.77 -7.30
CA ARG A 67 11.50 6.88 -8.00
C ARG A 67 11.50 6.63 -9.51
N GLN A 68 11.03 7.62 -10.27
CA GLN A 68 11.13 7.63 -11.73
C GLN A 68 12.35 8.48 -12.15
N GLU A 69 13.18 7.93 -13.03
CA GLU A 69 14.33 8.65 -13.60
C GLU A 69 14.14 8.85 -15.11
N LYS A 70 14.83 9.82 -15.69
CA LYS A 70 14.72 10.17 -17.11
C LYS A 70 14.90 8.96 -18.04
N ASP A 71 15.83 8.08 -17.69
CA ASP A 71 16.19 6.89 -18.48
C ASP A 71 15.57 5.59 -17.91
N SER A 72 14.78 5.68 -16.83
CA SER A 72 14.17 4.54 -16.15
C SER A 72 12.76 4.90 -15.67
N ILE A 73 11.78 4.70 -16.56
CA ILE A 73 10.35 4.88 -16.27
C ILE A 73 9.70 3.51 -16.15
N GLN A 74 9.11 3.24 -14.99
CA GLN A 74 8.30 2.06 -14.76
C GLN A 74 6.92 2.26 -15.41
N LYS A 75 6.59 1.36 -16.33
CA LYS A 75 5.25 1.28 -16.93
C LYS A 75 4.41 0.29 -16.14
N VAL A 76 3.32 0.79 -15.53
CA VAL A 76 2.32 -0.02 -14.82
C VAL A 76 1.01 -0.02 -15.62
N HIS A 77 0.44 -1.19 -15.87
CA HIS A 77 -0.87 -1.29 -16.49
C HIS A 77 -1.98 -1.15 -15.45
N ILE A 78 -2.32 0.09 -15.08
CA ILE A 78 -3.20 0.39 -13.93
C ILE A 78 -4.56 -0.32 -13.96
N ASN A 79 -5.13 -0.56 -15.14
CA ASN A 79 -6.40 -1.27 -15.29
C ASN A 79 -6.26 -2.79 -14.99
N SER A 80 -5.09 -3.37 -15.28
CA SER A 80 -4.81 -4.78 -14.98
C SER A 80 -4.62 -4.95 -13.48
N PHE A 81 -3.77 -4.11 -12.88
CA PHE A 81 -3.60 -4.04 -11.43
C PHE A 81 -4.94 -3.86 -10.69
N GLY A 82 -5.73 -2.85 -11.05
CA GLY A 82 -7.02 -2.61 -10.43
C GLY A 82 -8.02 -3.77 -10.59
N SER A 83 -7.97 -4.49 -11.72
CA SER A 83 -8.78 -5.70 -11.92
C SER A 83 -8.33 -6.83 -11.02
N LYS A 84 -7.03 -7.11 -10.90
CA LYS A 84 -6.51 -8.15 -10.00
C LYS A 84 -6.82 -7.86 -8.53
N VAL A 85 -6.64 -6.61 -8.09
CA VAL A 85 -7.01 -6.20 -6.73
C VAL A 85 -8.52 -6.38 -6.50
N ARG A 86 -9.36 -6.07 -7.48
CA ARG A 86 -10.81 -6.31 -7.36
C ARG A 86 -11.14 -7.81 -7.25
N HIS A 87 -10.45 -8.69 -7.97
CA HIS A 87 -10.67 -10.14 -7.84
C HIS A 87 -10.34 -10.67 -6.44
N LEU A 88 -9.52 -9.97 -5.65
CA LEU A 88 -9.30 -10.34 -4.24
C LEU A 88 -10.59 -10.25 -3.42
N THR A 89 -11.58 -9.44 -3.79
CA THR A 89 -12.87 -9.40 -3.07
C THR A 89 -13.67 -10.69 -3.26
N GLU A 90 -13.38 -11.48 -4.30
CA GLU A 90 -13.98 -12.79 -4.51
C GLU A 90 -13.29 -13.86 -3.65
N LYS A 91 -11.96 -13.76 -3.49
CA LYS A 91 -11.18 -14.66 -2.62
C LYS A 91 -11.36 -14.37 -1.13
N TYR A 92 -11.59 -13.11 -0.77
CA TYR A 92 -11.80 -12.62 0.60
C TYR A 92 -13.17 -11.96 0.74
N PRO A 93 -14.25 -12.73 0.99
CA PRO A 93 -15.61 -12.19 0.99
C PRO A 93 -15.90 -11.13 2.07
N LEU A 94 -15.11 -11.14 3.16
CA LEU A 94 -15.20 -10.20 4.26
C LEU A 94 -14.23 -9.01 4.12
N LEU A 95 -13.57 -8.89 2.97
CA LEU A 95 -12.80 -7.71 2.61
C LEU A 95 -13.76 -6.60 2.21
N HIS A 96 -13.71 -5.48 2.92
CA HIS A 96 -14.52 -4.30 2.62
C HIS A 96 -13.63 -3.08 2.42
N PHE A 97 -13.95 -2.24 1.43
CA PHE A 97 -13.25 -0.97 1.22
C PHE A 97 -13.68 0.06 2.27
N GLY A 98 -12.71 0.82 2.77
CA GLY A 98 -12.86 1.75 3.90
C GLY A 98 -12.43 1.14 5.24
N HIS A 99 -12.36 1.98 6.27
CA HIS A 99 -12.01 1.61 7.64
C HIS A 99 -13.27 1.47 8.51
N LEU A 100 -13.23 0.56 9.49
CA LEU A 100 -14.26 0.41 10.53
C LEU A 100 -13.96 1.30 11.75
N GLU A 101 -15.00 1.56 12.55
CA GLU A 101 -14.91 2.13 13.91
C GLU A 101 -14.24 3.54 13.99
N GLY A 102 -14.15 4.24 12.86
CA GLY A 102 -13.70 5.64 12.78
C GLY A 102 -12.24 5.86 13.20
N PHE A 103 -11.95 7.08 13.67
CA PHE A 103 -10.57 7.53 13.97
C PHE A 103 -9.83 6.68 15.01
N LYS A 104 -10.54 6.00 15.90
CA LYS A 104 -9.92 5.20 16.99
C LYS A 104 -9.01 4.09 16.45
N TYR A 105 -9.34 3.54 15.30
CA TYR A 105 -8.57 2.47 14.65
C TYR A 105 -8.11 2.89 13.25
N TYR A 106 -7.77 4.17 13.11
CA TYR A 106 -7.17 4.68 11.89
C TYR A 106 -5.69 4.23 11.80
N PRO A 107 -5.23 3.65 10.68
CA PRO A 107 -3.85 3.14 10.58
C PRO A 107 -2.83 4.25 10.33
N VAL A 108 -2.14 4.75 11.37
CA VAL A 108 -1.21 5.90 11.23
C VAL A 108 0.21 5.68 11.77
N HIS A 109 0.49 4.56 12.44
CA HIS A 109 1.72 4.45 13.25
C HIS A 109 2.58 3.22 13.01
N ASN A 110 2.10 2.23 12.26
CA ASN A 110 2.83 0.98 12.01
C ASN A 110 3.10 0.82 10.52
N THR A 111 4.28 1.18 10.03
CA THR A 111 4.66 0.94 8.63
C THR A 111 5.19 -0.47 8.47
N HIS A 112 4.56 -1.24 7.60
CA HIS A 112 5.02 -2.57 7.21
C HIS A 112 5.41 -2.56 5.76
N VAL A 113 6.68 -2.82 5.50
CA VAL A 113 7.24 -2.87 4.14
C VAL A 113 7.14 -4.29 3.59
N ARG A 114 6.62 -4.44 2.38
CA ARG A 114 6.57 -5.73 1.66
C ARG A 114 7.39 -5.74 0.39
N LEU A 115 7.36 -4.64 -0.35
CA LEU A 115 8.24 -4.38 -1.49
C LEU A 115 8.72 -2.94 -1.39
N MET A 116 10.03 -2.73 -1.55
CA MET A 116 10.60 -1.40 -1.49
C MET A 116 11.86 -1.35 -2.34
N VAL A 117 11.86 -0.43 -3.31
CA VAL A 117 13.08 0.06 -3.95
C VAL A 117 13.28 1.49 -3.49
N ASP A 118 14.55 1.91 -3.37
CA ASP A 118 14.91 3.27 -2.98
C ASP A 118 14.23 3.74 -1.68
N GLU A 119 14.25 2.90 -0.64
CA GLU A 119 13.56 3.14 0.65
C GLU A 119 13.83 4.54 1.22
N ASP A 120 15.08 5.02 1.15
CA ASP A 120 15.53 6.35 1.60
C ASP A 120 14.84 7.55 0.90
N TYR A 121 14.13 7.28 -0.19
CA TYR A 121 13.37 8.26 -0.97
C TYR A 121 11.85 8.10 -0.80
N ILE A 122 11.40 7.02 -0.16
CA ILE A 122 9.99 6.64 -0.04
C ILE A 122 9.52 6.71 1.42
N LEU A 123 10.31 6.21 2.36
CA LEU A 123 10.01 6.26 3.79
C LEU A 123 10.88 7.32 4.46
N ASN A 124 10.28 8.11 5.35
CA ASN A 124 11.03 9.04 6.20
C ASN A 124 11.23 8.41 7.58
N GLU A 125 12.33 7.69 7.80
CA GLU A 125 12.68 7.16 9.13
C GLU A 125 13.05 8.27 10.15
N LYS A 126 12.95 9.55 9.80
CA LYS A 126 13.13 10.67 10.74
C LYS A 126 11.79 11.30 11.15
N GLN A 127 10.91 10.50 11.73
CA GLN A 127 10.01 11.02 12.76
C GLN A 127 10.59 10.65 14.12
N THR A 128 11.55 11.45 14.58
CA THR A 128 11.85 11.55 16.01
C THR A 128 10.54 11.88 16.72
N PRO A 129 10.09 11.07 17.70
CA PRO A 129 8.99 11.47 18.55
C PRO A 129 9.45 12.68 19.36
N PHE A 130 8.77 13.81 19.20
CA PHE A 130 8.77 14.86 20.21
C PHE A 130 7.71 14.51 21.26
#